data_AF-A0A1W6BFM1-F1
#
_entry.id   AF-A0A1W6BFM1-F1
#
_cell.length_a   1.000
_cell.length_b   1.000
_cell.length_c   1.000
_cell.angle_alpha   90.00
_cell.angle_beta   90.00
_cell.angle_gamma   90.00
#
_symmetry.space_group_name_H-M   'P 1'
#
loop_
_entity.id
_entity.type
_entity.pdbx_description
1 polymer ?
#
loop_
_entity_poly.entity_id
_entity_poly.type
_entity_poly.pdbx_seq_one_letter_code
_entity_poly.pdbx_strand_id
1 'polypeptide(L)'
;MTINHLLIVTSEPKSVFMEIFFKYVKSKSNILKKKKITLIGNKRIISDEAKFNNYKKNFNEISDIKSAVKSRLNLINIELSKGKKKNSERKYISKSFKKSLLILKKNKDVALINGPIEKKSFLKKKYLGLTEYLAKQTNSNDPVMLIYNKKISVSPITTHLPVKYIAKNISKNKIIKNIKKINFFYGKYLKKKPKIAVLGLNPHCETIDKESEETREIVPAIKSLKLKNLKISGPYSADTFFIKKNIEEFDVVVGMYHDQVLTPLKTLFNFDAINITIGLPFLRISPDHGPNKTMFRKNKSDPSSVFCAMKFLQNI
;
A
#
# COMPACT_ATOMS: atom_id res chain seq x y z
N MET A 1 -12.17 4.56 -12.27
CA MET A 1 -12.74 3.22 -12.13
C MET A 1 -13.27 3.17 -10.72
N THR A 2 -14.52 2.78 -10.53
CA THR A 2 -15.14 2.80 -9.19
C THR A 2 -14.87 1.49 -8.47
N ILE A 3 -14.30 1.55 -7.27
CA ILE A 3 -14.11 0.38 -6.40
C ILE A 3 -15.37 0.17 -5.59
N ASN A 4 -16.16 -0.88 -5.83
CA ASN A 4 -17.42 -1.09 -5.10
C ASN A 4 -17.26 -1.98 -3.86
N HIS A 5 -16.15 -2.72 -3.79
CA HIS A 5 -15.95 -3.75 -2.79
C HIS A 5 -14.52 -3.71 -2.23
N LEU A 6 -14.43 -3.69 -0.90
CA LEU A 6 -13.18 -3.80 -0.16
C LEU A 6 -13.02 -5.22 0.39
N LEU A 7 -11.96 -5.89 -0.03
CA LEU A 7 -11.57 -7.20 0.47
C LEU A 7 -10.45 -7.02 1.48
N ILE A 8 -10.68 -7.42 2.73
CA ILE A 8 -9.74 -7.23 3.82
C ILE A 8 -9.22 -8.59 4.29
N VAL A 9 -7.95 -8.88 4.01
CA VAL A 9 -7.28 -10.06 4.57
C VAL A 9 -6.71 -9.69 5.93
N THR A 10 -7.21 -10.29 7.01
CA THR A 10 -6.84 -9.92 8.39
C THR A 10 -5.43 -10.37 8.79
N SER A 11 -4.88 -11.35 8.06
CA SER A 11 -3.53 -11.91 8.18
C SER A 11 -3.14 -12.38 9.59
N GLU A 12 -2.34 -11.63 10.35
CA GLU A 12 -1.82 -12.10 11.65
C GLU A 12 -2.93 -12.17 12.70
N PRO A 13 -3.23 -13.37 13.25
CA PRO A 13 -4.32 -13.55 14.23
C PRO A 13 -4.17 -12.70 15.49
N LYS A 14 -2.93 -12.46 15.91
CA LYS A 14 -2.58 -11.61 17.04
C LYS A 14 -1.94 -10.33 16.53
N SER A 15 -2.77 -9.38 16.11
CA SER A 15 -2.31 -8.07 15.65
C SER A 15 -3.30 -6.96 16.02
N VAL A 16 -2.80 -5.74 16.10
CA VAL A 16 -3.62 -4.54 16.39
C VAL A 16 -4.55 -4.15 15.23
N PHE A 17 -4.42 -4.80 14.07
CA PHE A 17 -5.16 -4.44 12.86
C PHE A 17 -6.67 -4.49 13.06
N MET A 18 -7.20 -5.53 13.72
CA MET A 18 -8.64 -5.64 13.96
C MET A 18 -9.15 -4.59 14.96
N GLU A 19 -8.36 -4.27 15.99
CA GLU A 19 -8.66 -3.17 16.91
C GLU A 19 -8.83 -1.84 16.14
N ILE A 20 -7.82 -1.51 15.32
CA ILE A 20 -7.83 -0.31 14.49
C ILE A 20 -9.01 -0.32 13.50
N PHE A 21 -9.26 -1.45 12.84
CA PHE A 21 -10.37 -1.58 11.90
C PHE A 21 -11.72 -1.38 12.58
N PHE A 22 -11.95 -1.96 13.75
CA PHE A 22 -13.21 -1.77 14.47
C PHE A 22 -13.35 -0.36 15.05
N LYS A 23 -12.26 0.32 15.44
CA LYS A 23 -12.29 1.77 15.75
C LYS A 23 -12.85 2.56 14.56
N TYR A 24 -12.43 2.23 13.34
CA TYR A 24 -12.97 2.85 12.13
C TYR A 24 -14.44 2.51 11.87
N VAL A 25 -14.80 1.22 11.89
CA VAL A 25 -16.18 0.79 11.58
C VAL A 25 -17.21 1.31 12.59
N LYS A 26 -16.83 1.48 13.85
CA LYS A 26 -17.70 2.06 14.90
C LYS A 26 -17.81 3.58 14.84
N SER A 27 -16.90 4.26 14.14
CA SER A 27 -17.01 5.71 13.95
C SER A 27 -18.27 6.07 13.14
N LYS A 28 -18.65 7.35 13.07
CA LYS A 28 -19.77 7.85 12.23
C LYS A 28 -19.50 7.72 10.71
N SER A 29 -18.61 6.81 10.29
CA SER A 29 -18.28 6.56 8.89
C SER A 29 -19.43 5.87 8.15
N ASN A 30 -19.78 6.42 6.99
CA ASN A 30 -20.77 5.85 6.08
C ASN A 30 -20.16 4.81 5.12
N ILE A 31 -18.93 4.32 5.33
CA ILE A 31 -18.28 3.39 4.40
C ILE A 31 -19.12 2.14 4.12
N LEU A 32 -19.72 1.53 5.16
CA LEU A 32 -20.51 0.32 5.01
C LEU A 32 -21.77 0.56 4.17
N LYS A 33 -22.33 1.78 4.20
CA LYS A 33 -23.46 2.17 3.36
C LYS A 33 -23.03 2.40 1.90
N LYS A 34 -21.78 2.82 1.67
CA LYS A 34 -21.26 3.14 0.33
C LYS A 34 -20.66 1.93 -0.39
N LYS A 35 -19.90 1.09 0.31
CA LYS A 35 -19.09 -0.01 -0.25
C LYS A 35 -19.40 -1.32 0.47
N LYS A 36 -19.31 -2.44 -0.24
CA LYS A 36 -19.30 -3.78 0.37
C LYS A 36 -17.93 -3.98 1.04
N ILE A 37 -17.91 -4.50 2.27
CA ILE A 37 -16.65 -4.88 2.94
C ILE A 37 -16.71 -6.36 3.29
N THR A 38 -15.73 -7.12 2.83
CA THR A 38 -15.59 -8.54 3.15
C THR A 38 -14.27 -8.78 3.87
N LEU A 39 -14.36 -9.31 5.08
CA LEU A 39 -13.23 -9.83 5.83
C LEU A 39 -12.92 -11.26 5.36
N ILE A 40 -11.65 -11.55 5.09
CA ILE A 40 -11.14 -12.90 4.89
C ILE A 40 -10.28 -13.24 6.10
N GLY A 41 -10.73 -14.23 6.86
CA GLY A 41 -9.99 -14.73 8.01
C GLY A 41 -10.79 -15.72 8.83
N ASN A 42 -10.25 -16.13 9.97
CA ASN A 42 -10.91 -17.11 10.81
C ASN A 42 -12.09 -16.52 11.57
N LYS A 43 -13.27 -17.15 11.45
CA LYS A 43 -14.51 -16.70 12.08
C LYS A 43 -14.41 -16.51 13.58
N ARG A 44 -13.79 -17.46 14.29
CA ARG A 44 -13.66 -17.40 15.77
C ARG A 44 -12.80 -16.22 16.17
N ILE A 45 -11.62 -16.09 15.57
CA ILE A 45 -10.69 -14.97 15.83
C ILE A 45 -11.37 -13.62 15.54
N ILE A 46 -12.02 -13.46 14.39
CA ILE A 46 -12.68 -12.20 14.02
C ILE A 46 -13.84 -11.88 14.96
N SER A 47 -14.62 -12.88 15.36
CA SER A 47 -15.73 -12.70 16.31
C SER A 47 -15.22 -12.32 17.71
N ASP A 48 -14.13 -12.93 18.17
CA ASP A 48 -13.51 -12.59 19.46
C ASP A 48 -12.95 -11.16 19.45
N GLU A 49 -12.31 -10.75 18.36
CA GLU A 49 -11.85 -9.37 18.20
C GLU A 49 -13.02 -8.38 18.10
N ALA A 50 -14.12 -8.75 17.44
CA ALA A 50 -15.33 -7.92 17.40
C ALA A 50 -15.92 -7.70 18.80
N LYS A 51 -16.03 -8.78 19.60
CA LYS A 51 -16.48 -8.73 21.00
C LYS A 51 -15.56 -7.86 21.84
N PHE A 52 -14.25 -8.09 21.78
CA PHE A 52 -13.26 -7.28 22.50
C PHE A 52 -13.37 -5.78 22.16
N ASN A 53 -13.66 -5.47 20.90
CA ASN A 53 -13.83 -4.10 20.43
C ASN A 53 -15.28 -3.58 20.54
N ASN A 54 -16.17 -4.22 21.30
CA ASN A 54 -17.57 -3.78 21.49
C ASN A 54 -18.36 -3.62 20.18
N TYR A 55 -18.04 -4.40 19.14
CA TYR A 55 -18.82 -4.45 17.90
C TYR A 55 -19.90 -5.54 18.01
N LYS A 56 -21.15 -5.12 18.20
CA LYS A 56 -22.29 -6.00 18.51
C LYS A 56 -23.03 -6.58 17.29
N LYS A 57 -22.74 -6.12 16.07
CA LYS A 57 -23.49 -6.52 14.86
C LYS A 57 -23.03 -7.87 14.33
N ASN A 58 -23.96 -8.67 13.84
CA ASN A 58 -23.65 -9.97 13.22
C ASN A 58 -23.00 -9.82 11.85
N PHE A 59 -21.99 -10.66 11.58
CA PHE A 59 -21.38 -10.81 10.27
C PHE A 59 -22.37 -11.46 9.28
N ASN A 60 -22.27 -11.08 8.00
CA ASN A 60 -22.87 -11.81 6.90
C ASN A 60 -21.86 -12.86 6.40
N GLU A 61 -22.01 -14.11 6.81
CA GLU A 61 -21.11 -15.19 6.38
C GLU A 61 -21.41 -15.58 4.94
N ILE A 62 -20.38 -15.55 4.09
CA ILE A 62 -20.51 -15.79 2.66
C ILE A 62 -19.42 -16.75 2.17
N SER A 63 -19.76 -17.59 1.20
CA SER A 63 -18.82 -18.46 0.47
C SER A 63 -18.39 -17.85 -0.88
N ASP A 64 -19.32 -17.12 -1.51
CA ASP A 64 -19.16 -16.33 -2.73
C ASP A 64 -19.22 -14.82 -2.43
N ILE A 65 -18.32 -14.06 -3.07
CA ILE A 65 -18.23 -12.61 -2.96
C ILE A 65 -19.50 -11.91 -3.49
N LYS A 66 -20.25 -12.54 -4.41
CA LYS A 66 -21.50 -11.99 -4.96
C LYS A 66 -22.58 -11.80 -3.90
N SER A 67 -22.63 -12.68 -2.90
CA SER A 67 -23.57 -12.62 -1.77
C SER A 67 -23.22 -11.53 -0.75
N ALA A 68 -22.14 -10.79 -0.95
CA ALA A 68 -21.78 -9.69 -0.07
C ALA A 68 -22.80 -8.55 -0.17
N VAL A 69 -23.18 -8.01 0.99
CA VAL A 69 -24.14 -6.90 1.11
C VAL A 69 -23.46 -5.64 1.67
N LYS A 70 -24.08 -4.49 1.40
CA LYS A 70 -23.75 -3.23 2.08
C LYS A 70 -24.36 -3.22 3.49
N SER A 71 -24.00 -2.23 4.30
CA SER A 71 -24.49 -1.98 5.67
C SER A 71 -24.15 -3.05 6.72
N ARG A 72 -23.58 -4.20 6.31
CA ARG A 72 -23.05 -5.25 7.19
C ARG A 72 -21.61 -5.59 6.78
N LEU A 73 -20.83 -6.06 7.76
CA LEU A 73 -19.54 -6.70 7.48
C LEU A 73 -19.79 -8.11 6.96
N ASN A 74 -19.21 -8.43 5.82
CA ASN A 74 -19.25 -9.77 5.26
C ASN A 74 -18.02 -10.55 5.69
N LEU A 75 -18.12 -11.87 5.82
CA LEU A 75 -17.05 -12.72 6.32
C LEU A 75 -16.91 -13.98 5.45
N ILE A 76 -15.72 -14.19 4.91
CA ILE A 76 -15.29 -15.47 4.32
C ILE A 76 -14.40 -16.16 5.35
N ASN A 77 -14.92 -17.24 5.94
CA ASN A 77 -14.20 -18.01 6.94
C ASN A 77 -13.03 -18.78 6.31
N ILE A 78 -11.83 -18.62 6.88
CA ILE A 78 -10.67 -19.47 6.60
C ILE A 78 -10.30 -20.20 7.88
N GLU A 79 -10.35 -21.53 7.83
CA GLU A 79 -10.01 -22.36 8.98
C GLU A 79 -8.53 -22.26 9.35
N LEU A 80 -8.27 -22.12 10.65
CA LEU A 80 -6.95 -22.28 11.22
C LEU A 80 -6.75 -23.77 11.55
N SER A 81 -5.86 -24.44 10.82
CA SER A 81 -5.65 -25.88 10.96
C SER A 81 -5.13 -26.23 12.37
N LYS A 82 -5.58 -27.36 12.93
CA LYS A 82 -4.99 -27.96 14.14
C LYS A 82 -3.53 -28.40 13.85
N GLY A 83 -2.59 -28.13 14.75
CA GLY A 83 -1.18 -28.49 14.62
C GLY A 83 -0.19 -27.48 15.23
N LYS A 84 1.13 -27.72 15.09
CA LYS A 84 2.17 -26.81 15.60
C LYS A 84 1.90 -25.36 15.17
N LYS A 85 1.76 -24.48 16.16
CA LYS A 85 1.26 -23.09 16.03
C LYS A 85 1.82 -22.29 14.85
N LYS A 86 3.15 -22.30 14.64
CA LYS A 86 3.78 -21.56 13.52
C LYS A 86 3.40 -22.10 12.14
N ASN A 87 3.24 -23.42 12.00
CA ASN A 87 2.87 -24.03 10.73
C ASN A 87 1.39 -23.84 10.40
N SER A 88 0.52 -23.85 11.42
CA SER A 88 -0.91 -23.60 11.23
C SER A 88 -1.19 -22.14 10.86
N GLU A 89 -0.57 -21.17 11.55
CA GLU A 89 -0.69 -19.73 11.23
C GLU A 89 -0.23 -19.44 9.80
N ARG A 90 0.93 -19.98 9.38
CA ARG A 90 1.42 -19.81 8.01
C ARG A 90 0.46 -20.38 6.96
N LYS A 91 -0.03 -21.61 7.17
CA LYS A 91 -1.01 -22.23 6.26
C LYS A 91 -2.29 -21.40 6.17
N TYR A 92 -2.76 -20.86 7.30
CA TYR A 92 -3.92 -19.99 7.37
C TYR A 92 -3.71 -18.68 6.58
N ILE A 93 -2.59 -17.99 6.76
CA ILE A 93 -2.28 -16.75 6.02
C ILE A 93 -2.17 -17.05 4.51
N SER A 94 -1.50 -18.14 4.12
CA SER A 94 -1.41 -18.55 2.71
C SER A 94 -2.77 -18.87 2.11
N LYS A 95 -3.65 -19.60 2.82
CA LYS A 95 -5.02 -19.88 2.37
C LYS A 95 -5.84 -18.60 2.22
N SER A 96 -5.68 -17.65 3.15
CA SER A 96 -6.37 -16.35 3.11
C SER A 96 -5.99 -15.55 1.88
N PHE A 97 -4.70 -15.41 1.58
CA PHE A 97 -4.25 -14.75 0.35
C PHE A 97 -4.63 -15.52 -0.92
N LYS A 98 -4.57 -16.87 -0.91
CA LYS A 98 -5.02 -17.68 -2.04
C LYS A 98 -6.50 -17.40 -2.37
N LYS A 99 -7.37 -17.41 -1.36
CA LYS A 99 -8.80 -17.10 -1.55
C LYS A 99 -8.99 -15.65 -2.01
N SER A 100 -8.27 -14.68 -1.45
CA SER A 100 -8.38 -13.28 -1.86
C SER A 100 -7.96 -13.06 -3.32
N LEU A 101 -6.86 -13.67 -3.74
CA LEU A 101 -6.35 -13.57 -5.11
C LEU A 101 -7.30 -14.21 -6.14
N LEU A 102 -7.94 -15.32 -5.79
CA LEU A 102 -8.97 -15.93 -6.65
C LEU A 102 -10.17 -14.99 -6.86
N ILE A 103 -10.58 -14.27 -5.82
CA ILE A 103 -11.65 -13.26 -5.89
C ILE A 103 -11.19 -12.08 -6.75
N LEU A 104 -10.03 -11.51 -6.48
CA LEU A 104 -9.49 -10.35 -7.20
C LEU A 104 -9.25 -10.63 -8.68
N LYS A 105 -8.85 -11.86 -9.04
CA LYS A 105 -8.67 -12.27 -10.45
C LYS A 105 -9.98 -12.19 -11.25
N LYS A 106 -11.11 -12.46 -10.61
CA LYS A 106 -12.44 -12.51 -11.26
C LYS A 106 -13.20 -11.19 -11.19
N ASN A 107 -12.81 -10.27 -10.31
CA ASN A 107 -13.58 -9.06 -10.01
C ASN A 107 -12.67 -7.83 -10.05
N LYS A 108 -12.83 -7.00 -11.08
CA LYS A 108 -11.96 -5.84 -11.30
C LYS A 108 -12.23 -4.72 -10.30
N ASP A 109 -13.47 -4.53 -9.85
CA ASP A 109 -13.93 -3.47 -8.95
C ASP A 109 -13.70 -3.74 -7.45
N VAL A 110 -12.84 -4.72 -7.14
CA VAL A 110 -12.47 -5.10 -5.77
C VAL A 110 -11.07 -4.59 -5.46
N ALA A 111 -10.93 -3.88 -4.34
CA ALA A 111 -9.63 -3.49 -3.78
C ALA A 111 -9.22 -4.41 -2.63
N LEU A 112 -7.93 -4.70 -2.51
CA LEU A 112 -7.35 -5.46 -1.42
C LEU A 112 -6.79 -4.52 -0.35
N ILE A 113 -7.20 -4.73 0.90
CA ILE A 113 -6.49 -4.26 2.09
C ILE A 113 -5.93 -5.49 2.79
N ASN A 114 -4.66 -5.47 3.17
CA ASN A 114 -4.09 -6.51 4.00
C ASN A 114 -3.76 -5.96 5.39
N GLY A 115 -4.00 -6.78 6.41
CA GLY A 115 -3.39 -6.61 7.71
C GLY A 115 -1.87 -6.86 7.65
N PRO A 116 -1.17 -6.65 8.77
CA PRO A 116 0.25 -6.87 8.86
C PRO A 116 0.58 -8.37 8.82
N ILE A 117 1.80 -8.71 8.36
CA ILE A 117 2.33 -10.08 8.38
C ILE A 117 3.65 -10.15 9.15
N GLU A 118 3.90 -11.26 9.85
CA GLU A 118 5.21 -11.54 10.43
C GLU A 118 6.14 -12.08 9.32
N LYS A 119 6.87 -11.16 8.67
CA LYS A 119 7.71 -11.45 7.49
C LYS A 119 8.61 -12.68 7.68
N LYS A 120 9.29 -12.80 8.82
CA LYS A 120 10.21 -13.92 9.12
C LYS A 120 9.49 -15.28 9.08
N SER A 121 8.34 -15.38 9.74
CA SER A 121 7.56 -16.63 9.83
C SER A 121 6.87 -16.97 8.51
N PHE A 122 6.20 -15.99 7.90
CA PHE A 122 5.37 -16.23 6.72
C PHE A 122 6.19 -16.40 5.43
N LEU A 123 7.11 -15.46 5.16
CA LEU A 123 7.86 -15.38 3.90
C LEU A 123 9.10 -16.28 3.88
N LYS A 124 9.63 -16.69 5.05
CA LYS A 124 10.81 -17.57 5.17
C LYS A 124 12.01 -17.13 4.32
N LYS A 125 12.26 -15.81 4.22
CA LYS A 125 13.29 -15.21 3.35
C LYS A 125 13.16 -15.49 1.84
N LYS A 126 12.08 -16.16 1.39
CA LYS A 126 11.81 -16.38 -0.05
C LYS A 126 11.39 -15.11 -0.77
N TYR A 127 10.87 -14.14 -0.02
CA TYR A 127 10.42 -12.84 -0.51
C TYR A 127 10.88 -11.75 0.46
N LEU A 128 11.24 -10.57 -0.05
CA LEU A 128 11.62 -9.41 0.76
C LEU A 128 10.43 -8.86 1.57
N GLY A 129 9.22 -8.99 1.04
CA GLY A 129 8.01 -8.49 1.65
C GLY A 129 6.74 -9.07 1.03
N LEU A 130 5.60 -8.59 1.54
CA LEU A 130 4.29 -9.00 1.03
C LEU A 130 4.04 -8.50 -0.40
N THR A 131 4.63 -7.35 -0.76
CA THR A 131 4.56 -6.80 -2.11
C THR A 131 5.14 -7.77 -3.14
N GLU A 132 6.35 -8.27 -2.88
CA GLU A 132 7.07 -9.20 -3.76
C GLU A 132 6.38 -10.57 -3.79
N TYR A 133 5.86 -11.02 -2.64
CA TYR A 133 5.04 -12.24 -2.57
C TYR A 133 3.83 -12.13 -3.50
N LEU A 134 3.02 -11.07 -3.37
CA LEU A 134 1.80 -10.90 -4.17
C LEU A 134 2.12 -10.74 -5.65
N ALA A 135 3.15 -9.96 -5.99
CA ALA A 135 3.60 -9.79 -7.37
C ALA A 135 3.98 -11.14 -8.02
N LYS A 136 4.68 -12.02 -7.29
CA LYS A 136 4.98 -13.38 -7.76
C LYS A 136 3.73 -14.22 -7.95
N GLN A 137 2.75 -14.15 -7.04
CA GLN A 137 1.51 -14.92 -7.15
C GLN A 137 0.63 -14.45 -8.32
N THR A 138 0.77 -13.19 -8.75
CA THR A 138 -0.03 -12.60 -9.82
C THR A 138 0.74 -12.43 -11.13
N ASN A 139 1.94 -13.02 -11.24
CA ASN A 139 2.85 -12.84 -12.38
C ASN A 139 3.00 -11.36 -12.78
N SER A 140 3.06 -10.49 -11.78
CA SER A 140 3.17 -9.04 -11.96
C SER A 140 4.62 -8.62 -11.83
N ASN A 141 5.08 -7.81 -12.78
CA ASN A 141 6.45 -7.33 -12.80
C ASN A 141 6.56 -5.92 -12.21
N ASP A 142 7.67 -5.66 -11.53
CA ASP A 142 8.10 -4.35 -11.02
C ASP A 142 7.00 -3.60 -10.23
N PRO A 143 6.50 -4.12 -9.09
CA PRO A 143 5.55 -3.39 -8.27
C PRO A 143 6.16 -2.06 -7.79
N VAL A 144 5.37 -1.00 -7.83
CA VAL A 144 5.79 0.36 -7.45
C VAL A 144 5.14 0.74 -6.14
N MET A 145 5.94 1.19 -5.19
CA MET A 145 5.48 1.71 -3.91
C MET A 145 5.11 3.18 -4.06
N LEU A 146 3.84 3.52 -3.83
CA LEU A 146 3.38 4.90 -3.73
C LEU A 146 2.89 5.13 -2.30
N ILE A 147 3.54 6.03 -1.57
CA ILE A 147 2.98 6.57 -0.35
C ILE A 147 2.07 7.73 -0.73
N TYR A 148 0.77 7.48 -0.66
CA TYR A 148 -0.25 8.45 -1.01
C TYR A 148 -0.60 9.33 0.19
N ASN A 149 -0.56 10.64 -0.04
CA ASN A 149 -1.11 11.68 0.84
C ASN A 149 -1.88 12.68 -0.04
N LYS A 150 -2.91 13.32 0.52
CA LYS A 150 -3.82 14.20 -0.22
C LYS A 150 -3.13 15.46 -0.77
N LYS A 151 -2.11 15.96 -0.08
CA LYS A 151 -1.34 17.15 -0.48
C LYS A 151 -0.23 16.77 -1.45
N ILE A 152 0.65 15.85 -1.06
CA ILE A 152 1.77 15.40 -1.90
C ILE A 152 2.06 13.93 -1.66
N SER A 153 2.07 13.13 -2.72
CA SER A 153 2.46 11.73 -2.64
C SER A 153 3.95 11.56 -2.94
N VAL A 154 4.53 10.46 -2.45
CA VAL A 154 5.93 10.13 -2.75
C VAL A 154 6.10 8.68 -3.21
N SER A 155 7.04 8.44 -4.11
CA SER A 155 7.35 7.12 -4.64
C SER A 155 8.87 6.97 -4.82
N PRO A 156 9.54 6.12 -4.04
CA PRO A 156 10.96 5.85 -4.27
C PRO A 156 11.18 4.85 -5.42
N ILE A 157 12.24 5.03 -6.21
CA ILE A 157 12.67 4.11 -7.28
C ILE A 157 13.27 2.83 -6.69
N THR A 158 14.03 2.96 -5.60
CA THR A 158 14.55 1.85 -4.81
C THR A 158 13.93 1.85 -3.41
N THR A 159 13.47 0.68 -2.93
CA THR A 159 12.77 0.57 -1.64
C THR A 159 13.70 0.01 -0.55
N HIS A 160 13.50 -1.24 -0.14
CA HIS A 160 14.21 -1.87 0.98
C HIS A 160 15.59 -2.42 0.55
N LEU A 161 16.42 -1.57 -0.08
CA LEU A 161 17.80 -1.89 -0.44
C LEU A 161 18.78 -1.25 0.54
N PRO A 162 19.86 -1.93 0.94
CA PRO A 162 20.98 -1.28 1.63
C PRO A 162 21.52 -0.10 0.81
N VAL A 163 21.90 0.99 1.50
CA VAL A 163 22.29 2.27 0.86
C VAL A 163 23.39 2.09 -0.20
N LYS A 164 24.40 1.26 0.09
CA LYS A 164 25.50 0.93 -0.83
C LYS A 164 25.08 0.34 -2.18
N TYR A 165 23.84 -0.13 -2.32
CA TYR A 165 23.32 -0.70 -3.56
C TYR A 165 22.40 0.25 -4.34
N ILE A 166 22.12 1.46 -3.84
CA ILE A 166 21.15 2.38 -4.46
C ILE A 166 21.59 2.80 -5.86
N ALA A 167 22.77 3.42 -5.99
CA ALA A 167 23.27 3.98 -7.24
C ALA A 167 23.24 2.95 -8.39
N LYS A 168 23.80 1.76 -8.15
CA LYS A 168 23.83 0.65 -9.12
C LYS A 168 22.44 0.12 -9.52
N ASN A 169 21.40 0.36 -8.71
CA ASN A 169 20.04 -0.14 -8.96
C ASN A 169 19.07 0.93 -9.50
N ILE A 170 19.59 2.10 -9.86
CA ILE A 170 18.88 3.14 -10.58
C ILE A 170 19.19 2.99 -12.07
N SER A 171 18.14 3.05 -12.88
CA SER A 171 18.31 3.08 -14.33
C SER A 171 17.16 3.84 -14.99
N LYS A 172 17.44 4.44 -16.15
CA LYS A 172 16.48 5.15 -17.00
C LYS A 172 15.22 4.33 -17.22
N ASN A 173 15.38 3.05 -17.55
CA ASN A 173 14.27 2.13 -17.82
C ASN A 173 13.39 1.91 -16.59
N LYS A 174 13.99 1.77 -15.40
CA LYS A 174 13.25 1.61 -14.15
C LYS A 174 12.48 2.87 -13.79
N ILE A 175 13.10 4.05 -13.93
CA ILE A 175 12.45 5.35 -13.72
C ILE A 175 11.25 5.50 -14.66
N ILE A 176 11.44 5.28 -15.96
CA ILE A 176 10.38 5.37 -16.98
C ILE A 176 9.22 4.43 -16.65
N LYS A 177 9.50 3.16 -16.34
CA LYS A 177 8.47 2.17 -16.01
C LYS A 177 7.68 2.57 -14.77
N ASN A 178 8.37 3.01 -13.71
CA ASN A 178 7.72 3.39 -12.46
C ASN A 178 6.83 4.61 -12.64
N ILE A 179 7.34 5.66 -13.29
CA ILE A 179 6.59 6.91 -13.50
C ILE A 179 5.36 6.67 -14.39
N LYS A 180 5.46 5.85 -15.43
CA LYS A 180 4.28 5.48 -16.24
C LYS A 180 3.21 4.78 -15.41
N LYS A 181 3.61 3.87 -14.51
CA LYS A 181 2.67 3.17 -13.61
C LYS A 181 1.99 4.13 -12.64
N ILE A 182 2.74 5.09 -12.08
CA ILE A 182 2.19 6.16 -11.23
C ILE A 182 1.19 7.02 -12.01
N ASN A 183 1.58 7.51 -13.19
CA ASN A 183 0.71 8.32 -14.04
C ASN A 183 -0.58 7.56 -14.41
N PHE A 184 -0.48 6.28 -14.77
CA PHE A 184 -1.63 5.43 -15.04
C PHE A 184 -2.53 5.27 -13.81
N PHE A 185 -1.95 5.05 -12.62
CA PHE A 185 -2.70 4.95 -11.38
C PHE A 185 -3.52 6.21 -11.09
N TYR A 186 -2.88 7.39 -11.19
CA TYR A 186 -3.55 8.68 -11.00
C TYR A 186 -4.69 8.90 -12.01
N GLY A 187 -4.47 8.61 -13.29
CA GLY A 187 -5.53 8.72 -14.29
C GLY A 187 -6.68 7.74 -14.05
N LYS A 188 -6.37 6.49 -13.69
CA LYS A 188 -7.36 5.41 -13.50
C LYS A 188 -8.24 5.59 -12.26
N TYR A 189 -7.62 5.88 -11.12
CA TYR A 189 -8.29 5.92 -9.81
C TYR A 189 -8.60 7.33 -9.34
N LEU A 190 -7.74 8.30 -9.61
CA LEU A 190 -7.91 9.69 -9.14
C LEU A 190 -8.43 10.64 -10.22
N LYS A 191 -8.63 10.15 -11.45
CA LYS A 191 -9.15 10.93 -12.59
C LYS A 191 -8.36 12.23 -12.83
N LYS A 192 -7.05 12.18 -12.56
CA LYS A 192 -6.14 13.32 -12.64
C LYS A 192 -4.91 12.97 -13.45
N LYS A 193 -4.40 13.92 -14.23
CA LYS A 193 -3.06 13.88 -14.82
C LYS A 193 -2.08 14.52 -13.82
N PRO A 194 -1.27 13.73 -13.10
CA PRO A 194 -0.47 14.24 -11.99
C PRO A 194 0.68 15.11 -12.49
N LYS A 195 1.01 16.17 -11.75
CA LYS A 195 2.29 16.87 -11.83
C LYS A 195 3.33 16.08 -11.03
N ILE A 196 4.37 15.59 -11.69
CA ILE A 196 5.39 14.70 -11.11
C ILE A 196 6.73 15.43 -11.05
N ALA A 197 7.27 15.59 -9.84
CA ALA A 197 8.66 15.99 -9.65
C ALA A 197 9.55 14.75 -9.56
N VAL A 198 10.75 14.82 -10.12
CA VAL A 198 11.79 13.80 -9.97
C VAL A 198 12.96 14.41 -9.22
N LEU A 199 13.46 13.73 -8.20
CA LEU A 199 14.66 14.17 -7.47
C LEU A 199 15.93 13.64 -8.12
N GLY A 200 17.06 14.33 -7.93
CA GLY A 200 18.39 13.77 -8.18
C GLY A 200 18.71 12.62 -7.22
N LEU A 201 19.76 11.87 -7.52
CA LEU A 201 20.39 10.95 -6.57
C LEU A 201 21.39 11.69 -5.68
N ASN A 202 22.25 12.50 -6.30
CA ASN A 202 23.39 13.14 -5.66
C ASN A 202 22.98 14.48 -5.01
N PRO A 203 23.70 14.92 -3.96
CA PRO A 203 23.52 16.26 -3.39
C PRO A 203 23.57 17.33 -4.49
N HIS A 204 22.66 18.29 -4.43
CA HIS A 204 22.55 19.37 -5.42
C HIS A 204 22.32 18.92 -6.88
N CYS A 205 22.10 17.63 -7.14
CA CYS A 205 22.12 17.03 -8.48
C CYS A 205 23.50 17.16 -9.18
N GLU A 206 24.58 17.26 -8.39
CA GLU A 206 25.95 17.48 -8.86
C GLU A 206 26.85 16.28 -8.58
N THR A 207 27.99 16.20 -9.27
CA THR A 207 29.04 15.22 -9.02
C THR A 207 30.42 15.81 -9.27
N ILE A 208 31.43 15.28 -8.61
CA ILE A 208 32.85 15.53 -8.94
C ILE A 208 33.37 14.57 -10.02
N ASP A 209 32.64 13.50 -10.29
CA ASP A 209 32.99 12.51 -11.31
C ASP A 209 32.68 13.03 -12.72
N LYS A 210 33.26 12.40 -13.74
CA LYS A 210 33.00 12.79 -15.15
C LYS A 210 31.55 12.60 -15.57
N GLU A 211 30.83 11.65 -14.97
CA GLU A 211 29.42 11.39 -15.23
C GLU A 211 28.68 11.12 -13.92
N SER A 212 27.43 11.59 -13.83
CA SER A 212 26.54 11.32 -12.71
C SER A 212 25.37 10.43 -13.11
N GLU A 213 24.70 9.86 -12.12
CA GLU A 213 23.42 9.20 -12.32
C GLU A 213 22.36 10.16 -12.87
N GLU A 214 22.44 11.46 -12.57
CA GLU A 214 21.55 12.46 -13.15
C GLU A 214 21.69 12.52 -14.67
N THR A 215 22.91 12.70 -15.18
CA THR A 215 23.16 12.83 -16.61
C THR A 215 22.94 11.51 -17.35
N ARG A 216 23.38 10.39 -16.75
CA ARG A 216 23.31 9.06 -17.36
C ARG A 216 21.90 8.45 -17.34
N GLU A 217 21.17 8.57 -16.25
CA GLU A 217 19.92 7.82 -16.02
C GLU A 217 18.68 8.71 -15.86
N ILE A 218 18.75 9.75 -15.02
CA ILE A 218 17.57 10.50 -14.56
C ILE A 218 17.11 11.53 -15.61
N VAL A 219 17.99 12.40 -16.09
CA VAL A 219 17.67 13.42 -17.12
C VAL A 219 17.17 12.75 -18.40
N PRO A 220 17.80 11.68 -18.93
CA PRO A 220 17.28 10.97 -20.09
C PRO A 220 15.89 10.33 -19.86
N ALA A 221 15.60 9.86 -18.64
CA ALA A 221 14.28 9.34 -18.30
C ALA A 221 13.22 10.46 -18.31
N ILE A 222 13.52 11.61 -17.71
CA ILE A 222 12.62 12.77 -17.67
C ILE A 222 12.34 13.27 -19.09
N LYS A 223 13.37 13.44 -19.92
CA LYS A 223 13.22 13.84 -21.34
C LYS A 223 12.32 12.87 -22.10
N SER A 224 12.54 11.56 -21.95
CA SER A 224 11.70 10.53 -22.61
C SER A 224 10.23 10.56 -22.18
N LEU A 225 9.96 10.88 -20.91
CA LEU A 225 8.60 10.97 -20.38
C LEU A 225 7.91 12.28 -20.76
N LYS A 226 8.65 13.40 -20.85
CA LYS A 226 8.14 14.68 -21.37
C LYS A 226 7.66 14.54 -22.82
N LEU A 227 8.43 13.85 -23.67
CA LEU A 227 8.04 13.55 -25.05
C LEU A 227 6.75 12.72 -25.14
N LYS A 228 6.36 12.01 -24.06
CA LYS A 228 5.10 11.27 -23.96
C LYS A 228 3.98 12.10 -23.30
N ASN A 229 4.14 13.42 -23.29
CA ASN A 229 3.19 14.38 -22.72
C ASN A 229 2.88 14.17 -21.23
N LEU A 230 3.78 13.58 -20.44
CA LEU A 230 3.61 13.56 -18.97
C LEU A 230 3.94 14.94 -18.39
N LYS A 231 3.18 15.38 -17.37
CA LYS A 231 3.50 16.60 -16.61
C LYS A 231 4.60 16.27 -15.61
N ILE A 232 5.86 16.33 -16.06
CA ILE A 232 7.03 15.90 -15.30
C ILE A 232 8.16 16.93 -15.38
N SER A 233 8.85 17.17 -14.27
CA SER A 233 10.02 18.06 -14.20
C SER A 233 11.05 17.57 -13.19
N GLY A 234 12.27 18.11 -13.27
CA GLY A 234 13.45 17.72 -12.49
C GLY A 234 14.69 17.47 -13.38
N PRO A 235 15.77 16.89 -12.81
CA PRO A 235 15.89 16.52 -11.41
C PRO A 235 15.92 17.74 -10.49
N TYR A 236 15.35 17.62 -9.29
CA TYR A 236 15.45 18.62 -8.23
C TYR A 236 16.34 18.10 -7.10
N SER A 237 17.09 18.99 -6.44
CA SER A 237 17.86 18.61 -5.25
C SER A 237 16.94 18.26 -4.09
N ALA A 238 17.21 17.15 -3.41
CA ALA A 238 16.31 16.61 -2.38
C ALA A 238 16.23 17.47 -1.11
N ASP A 239 17.33 18.12 -0.73
CA ASP A 239 17.48 18.95 0.47
C ASP A 239 16.57 20.20 0.46
N THR A 240 16.39 20.79 -0.72
CA THR A 240 15.59 22.01 -0.94
C THR A 240 14.21 21.71 -1.51
N PHE A 241 13.93 20.46 -1.91
CA PHE A 241 12.67 20.16 -2.59
C PHE A 241 11.45 20.26 -1.67
N PHE A 242 11.53 19.78 -0.43
CA PHE A 242 10.36 19.61 0.45
C PHE A 242 9.91 20.90 1.16
N ILE A 243 10.11 22.05 0.53
CA ILE A 243 9.56 23.34 0.96
C ILE A 243 8.09 23.50 0.54
N LYS A 244 7.36 24.38 1.25
CA LYS A 244 5.92 24.60 1.06
C LYS A 244 5.51 24.84 -0.39
N LYS A 245 6.24 25.71 -1.10
CA LYS A 245 5.96 26.07 -2.51
C LYS A 245 5.89 24.83 -3.42
N ASN A 246 6.87 23.93 -3.32
CA ASN A 246 6.94 22.74 -4.16
C ASN A 246 5.86 21.72 -3.77
N ILE A 247 5.55 21.62 -2.47
CA ILE A 247 4.48 20.75 -1.96
C ILE A 247 3.12 21.15 -2.51
N GLU A 248 2.88 22.43 -2.71
CA GLU A 248 1.63 22.95 -3.29
C GLU A 248 1.60 22.84 -4.83
N GLU A 249 2.76 22.74 -5.47
CA GLU A 249 2.88 22.67 -6.93
C GLU A 249 2.73 21.25 -7.49
N PHE A 250 3.26 20.24 -6.79
CA PHE A 250 3.37 18.85 -7.29
C PHE A 250 2.39 17.88 -6.62
N ASP A 251 1.95 16.88 -7.39
CA ASP A 251 1.10 15.80 -6.90
C ASP A 251 1.92 14.61 -6.38
N VAL A 252 3.04 14.34 -7.05
CA VAL A 252 3.91 13.19 -6.75
C VAL A 252 5.36 13.59 -6.85
N VAL A 253 6.13 13.19 -5.85
CA VAL A 253 7.60 13.23 -5.88
C VAL A 253 8.14 11.83 -6.10
N VAL A 254 9.01 11.68 -7.09
CA VAL A 254 9.71 10.45 -7.37
C VAL A 254 11.16 10.62 -6.94
N GLY A 255 11.51 9.98 -5.82
CA GLY A 255 12.87 9.95 -5.30
C GLY A 255 13.61 8.69 -5.72
N MET A 256 14.93 8.73 -5.62
CA MET A 256 15.80 7.64 -6.02
C MET A 256 15.85 6.51 -4.99
N TYR A 257 15.66 6.81 -3.70
CA TYR A 257 15.65 5.81 -2.62
C TYR A 257 14.61 6.11 -1.53
N HIS A 258 14.37 5.11 -0.69
CA HIS A 258 13.30 5.09 0.32
C HIS A 258 13.33 6.30 1.24
N ASP A 259 14.42 6.48 1.98
CA ASP A 259 14.51 7.52 3.01
C ASP A 259 14.61 8.94 2.42
N GLN A 260 14.99 9.08 1.14
CA GLN A 260 15.04 10.37 0.45
C GLN A 260 13.68 11.08 0.45
N VAL A 261 12.59 10.30 0.37
CA VAL A 261 11.24 10.85 0.23
C VAL A 261 10.32 10.46 1.37
N LEU A 262 10.59 9.34 2.07
CA LEU A 262 9.77 8.97 3.22
C LEU A 262 10.10 9.79 4.46
N THR A 263 11.37 10.11 4.71
CA THR A 263 11.76 10.97 5.84
C THR A 263 11.02 12.30 5.81
N PRO A 264 11.10 13.12 4.73
CA PRO A 264 10.39 14.40 4.70
C PRO A 264 8.87 14.23 4.73
N LEU A 265 8.30 13.24 4.04
CA LEU A 265 6.86 13.00 4.10
C LEU A 265 6.39 12.71 5.54
N LYS A 266 7.11 11.85 6.27
CA LYS A 266 6.78 11.50 7.65
C LYS A 266 6.95 12.68 8.60
N THR A 267 7.96 13.52 8.39
CA THR A 267 8.14 14.77 9.14
C THR A 267 6.97 15.75 8.92
N LEU A 268 6.48 15.86 7.69
CA LEU A 268 5.43 16.82 7.33
C LEU A 268 4.01 16.34 7.67
N PHE A 269 3.75 15.03 7.59
CA PHE A 269 2.40 14.47 7.62
C PHE A 269 2.19 13.33 8.62
N ASN A 270 3.20 12.98 9.42
CA ASN A 270 3.15 11.89 10.40
C ASN A 270 2.59 10.57 9.80
N PHE A 271 1.39 10.17 10.25
CA PHE A 271 0.69 8.96 9.81
C PHE A 271 -0.46 9.25 8.84
N ASP A 272 -0.63 10.49 8.37
CA ASP A 272 -1.63 10.84 7.34
C ASP A 272 -1.13 10.44 5.93
N ALA A 273 -0.82 9.16 5.76
CA ALA A 273 -0.40 8.61 4.49
C ALA A 273 -0.68 7.11 4.41
N ILE A 274 -0.83 6.59 3.20
CA ILE A 274 -1.10 5.17 2.95
C ILE A 274 -0.15 4.59 1.92
N ASN A 275 0.29 3.35 2.13
CA ASN A 275 1.11 2.64 1.17
C ASN A 275 0.22 1.93 0.13
N ILE A 276 0.35 2.33 -1.13
CA ILE A 276 -0.33 1.74 -2.27
C ILE A 276 0.71 0.99 -3.10
N THR A 277 0.40 -0.27 -3.43
CA THR A 277 1.20 -1.05 -4.38
C THR A 277 0.60 -0.92 -5.77
N ILE A 278 1.30 -0.24 -6.67
CA ILE A 278 0.93 -0.09 -8.08
C ILE A 278 1.60 -1.21 -8.89
N GLY A 279 0.93 -1.63 -9.97
CA GLY A 279 1.45 -2.65 -10.90
C GLY A 279 0.93 -4.06 -10.65
N LEU A 280 0.16 -4.27 -9.58
CA LEU A 280 -0.68 -5.45 -9.40
C LEU A 280 -1.94 -5.32 -10.29
N PRO A 281 -2.58 -6.43 -10.70
CA PRO A 281 -3.80 -6.40 -11.51
C PRO A 281 -5.04 -5.87 -10.77
N PHE A 282 -4.89 -5.54 -9.49
CA PHE A 282 -5.90 -4.96 -8.61
C PHE A 282 -5.30 -3.84 -7.77
N LEU A 283 -6.16 -2.98 -7.20
CA LEU A 283 -5.73 -1.99 -6.23
C LEU A 283 -5.39 -2.68 -4.91
N ARG A 284 -4.19 -2.47 -4.39
CA ARG A 284 -3.77 -2.93 -3.06
C ARG A 284 -3.33 -1.75 -2.20
N ILE A 285 -3.89 -1.68 -0.99
CA ILE A 285 -3.50 -0.73 0.05
C ILE A 285 -3.00 -1.52 1.27
N SER A 286 -1.85 -1.11 1.81
CA SER A 286 -1.32 -1.63 3.07
C SER A 286 -1.24 -0.47 4.05
N PRO A 287 -2.00 -0.50 5.15
CA PRO A 287 -1.80 0.43 6.25
C PRO A 287 -0.37 0.30 6.80
N ASP A 288 0.20 1.43 7.20
CA ASP A 288 1.60 1.52 7.62
C ASP A 288 1.77 1.22 9.11
N HIS A 289 1.54 -0.05 9.47
CA HIS A 289 1.84 -0.56 10.81
C HIS A 289 2.18 -2.06 10.77
N GLY A 290 3.12 -2.48 11.61
CA GLY A 290 3.41 -3.90 11.84
C GLY A 290 2.36 -4.58 12.71
N PRO A 291 2.52 -5.89 13.02
CA PRO A 291 1.56 -6.62 13.87
C PRO A 291 1.38 -6.00 15.27
N ASN A 292 2.43 -5.37 15.79
CA ASN A 292 2.51 -4.74 17.11
C ASN A 292 1.89 -5.59 18.24
N LYS A 293 2.43 -6.81 18.40
CA LYS A 293 1.92 -7.82 19.35
C LYS A 293 1.90 -7.32 20.81
N THR A 294 2.80 -6.41 21.18
CA THR A 294 2.86 -5.81 22.52
C THR A 294 1.68 -4.89 22.81
N MET A 295 1.01 -4.37 21.78
CA MET A 295 -0.17 -3.50 21.88
C MET A 295 -1.49 -4.25 21.61
N PHE A 296 -1.41 -5.55 21.30
CA PHE A 296 -2.59 -6.38 21.04
C PHE A 296 -3.52 -6.37 22.26
N ARG A 297 -4.79 -6.05 22.01
CA ARG A 297 -5.84 -5.95 23.04
C ARG A 297 -5.55 -4.95 24.16
N LYS A 298 -4.80 -3.88 23.87
CA LYS A 298 -4.63 -2.75 24.80
C LYS A 298 -5.57 -1.58 24.50
N ASN A 299 -6.27 -1.59 23.36
CA ASN A 299 -7.14 -0.51 22.89
C ASN A 299 -6.42 0.85 22.70
N LYS A 300 -5.08 0.85 22.65
CA LYS A 300 -4.22 2.05 22.59
C LYS A 300 -3.63 2.32 21.21
N SER A 301 -3.97 1.53 20.19
CA SER A 301 -3.37 1.69 18.87
C SER A 301 -4.00 2.85 18.10
N ASP A 302 -3.17 3.66 17.44
CA ASP A 302 -3.60 4.79 16.59
C ASP A 302 -4.29 4.26 15.31
N PRO A 303 -5.56 4.63 15.06
CA PRO A 303 -6.28 4.13 13.90
C PRO A 303 -6.04 4.95 12.61
N SER A 304 -5.27 6.03 12.65
CA SER A 304 -5.12 7.01 11.56
C SER A 304 -4.81 6.36 10.21
N SER A 305 -3.88 5.41 10.15
CA SER A 305 -3.49 4.75 8.89
C SER A 305 -4.65 4.02 8.19
N VAL A 306 -5.55 3.36 8.94
CA VAL A 306 -6.74 2.70 8.37
C VAL A 306 -7.82 3.72 8.02
N PHE A 307 -7.97 4.78 8.82
CA PHE A 307 -8.88 5.88 8.50
C PHE A 307 -8.50 6.54 7.17
N CYS A 308 -7.22 6.84 6.96
CA CYS A 308 -6.72 7.39 5.70
C CYS A 308 -6.96 6.43 4.52
N ALA A 309 -6.69 5.13 4.71
CA ALA A 309 -6.91 4.12 3.67
C ALA A 309 -8.39 4.03 3.27
N MET A 310 -9.27 4.02 4.26
CA MET A 310 -10.71 3.91 4.03
C MET A 310 -11.28 5.20 3.43
N LYS A 311 -10.83 6.37 3.89
CA LYS A 311 -11.21 7.68 3.31
C LYS A 311 -10.79 7.79 1.85
N PHE A 312 -9.58 7.33 1.51
CA PHE A 312 -9.14 7.24 0.12
C PHE A 312 -10.06 6.34 -0.71
N LEU A 313 -10.35 5.13 -0.22
CA LEU A 313 -11.21 4.15 -0.90
C LEU A 313 -12.69 4.57 -1.00
N GLN A 314 -13.16 5.48 -0.15
CA GLN A 314 -14.50 6.06 -0.27
C GLN A 314 -14.64 6.94 -1.52
N ASN A 315 -13.55 7.57 -1.95
CA ASN A 315 -13.54 8.58 -3.00
C ASN A 315 -13.19 8.03 -4.38
N ILE A 316 -12.91 6.73 -4.48
CA ILE A 316 -12.57 6.04 -5.73
C ILE A 316 -13.44 4.80 -5.95
#